data_AF-A0A417Y6Y5-F1
#
_entry.id   AF-A0A417Y6Y5-F1
#
_cell.length_a   1.000
_cell.length_b   1.000
_cell.length_c   1.000
_cell.angle_alpha   90.00
_cell.angle_beta   90.00
_cell.angle_gamma   90.00
#
_symmetry.space_group_name_H-M   'P 1'
#
loop_
_entity.id
_entity.type
_entity.pdbx_description
1 polymer ?
#
loop_
_entity_poly.entity_id
_entity_poly.type
_entity_poly.pdbx_seq_one_letter_code
_entity_poly.pdbx_strand_id
1 'polypeptide(L)' 'MKTRLTCPCGHRITAVDEDDLVSQTQQHLAEEHPGHEYDREQILFIAS' A
#
# COMPACT_ATOMS: atom_id res chain seq x y z
N MET A 1 0.61 6.52 13.19
CA MET A 1 -0.41 6.30 12.16
C MET A 1 0.22 6.51 10.81
N LYS A 2 0.38 5.43 10.05
CA LYS A 2 0.97 5.45 8.72
C LYS A 2 -0.11 5.75 7.69
N THR A 3 0.06 6.82 6.93
CA THR A 3 -0.97 7.31 5.98
C THR A 3 -0.41 7.50 4.58
N ARG A 4 0.87 7.22 4.38
CA ARG A 4 1.55 7.41 3.10
C ARG A 4 2.41 6.19 2.80
N LEU A 5 2.34 5.72 1.56
CA LEU A 5 3.19 4.64 1.06
C LEU A 5 3.73 5.05 -0.29
N THR A 6 5.02 4.83 -0.51
CA THR A 6 5.62 4.97 -1.84
C THR A 6 5.95 3.58 -2.34
N CYS A 7 5.23 3.14 -3.36
CA CYS A 7 5.43 1.85 -4.00
C CYS A 7 6.74 1.90 -4.81
N PRO A 8 7.55 0.82 -4.82
CA PRO A 8 8.78 0.76 -5.60
C PRO A 8 8.59 0.95 -7.11
N CYS A 9 7.37 0.78 -7.64
CA CYS A 9 7.03 1.09 -9.03
C CYS A 9 6.98 2.60 -9.34
N GLY A 10 7.08 3.45 -8.30
CA GLY A 10 7.00 4.92 -8.40
C GLY A 10 5.63 5.50 -8.04
N HIS A 11 4.61 4.66 -7.80
CA HIS A 11 3.29 5.12 -7.39
C HIS A 11 3.29 5.55 -5.91
N ARG A 12 2.62 6.66 -5.59
CA ARG A 12 2.54 7.19 -4.23
C ARG A 12 1.08 7.18 -3.75
N ILE A 13 0.83 6.41 -2.69
CA ILE A 13 -0.48 6.22 -2.09
C ILE A 13 -0.58 7.11 -0.86
N THR A 14 -1.68 7.83 -0.72
CA THR A 14 -2.00 8.63 0.46
C THR A 14 -3.41 8.29 0.92
N ALA A 15 -3.55 8.01 2.20
CA ALA A 15 -4.76 7.51 2.82
C ALA A 15 -5.13 8.32 4.05
N VAL A 16 -6.36 8.15 4.53
CA VAL A 16 -6.84 8.83 5.74
C VAL A 16 -6.38 8.13 7.03
N ASP A 17 -6.19 6.82 6.97
CA ASP A 17 -5.74 5.97 8.06
C ASP A 17 -5.02 4.71 7.52
N GLU A 18 -4.60 3.85 8.43
CA GLU A 18 -3.83 2.63 8.13
C GLU A 18 -4.65 1.58 7.39
N ASP A 19 -5.95 1.49 7.62
CA ASP A 19 -6.84 0.53 6.96
C ASP A 19 -7.16 0.97 5.53
N ASP A 20 -7.42 2.26 5.35
CA ASP A 20 -7.58 2.89 4.04
C ASP A 20 -6.29 2.76 3.22
N LEU A 21 -5.11 2.93 3.83
CA LEU A 21 -3.82 2.76 3.16
C LEU A 21 -3.62 1.33 2.66
N VAL A 22 -3.97 0.36 3.49
CA VAL A 22 -3.86 -1.07 3.16
C VAL A 22 -4.80 -1.43 2.03
N SER A 23 -6.07 -1.01 2.12
CA SER A 23 -7.07 -1.25 1.07
C SER A 23 -6.63 -0.67 -0.27
N GLN A 24 -6.20 0.60 -0.30
CA GLN A 24 -5.71 1.24 -1.52
C GLN A 24 -4.45 0.56 -2.08
N THR A 25 -3.53 0.13 -1.21
CA THR A 25 -2.30 -0.56 -1.63
C THR A 25 -2.62 -1.94 -2.21
N GLN A 26 -3.50 -2.71 -1.58
CA GLN A 26 -3.92 -4.02 -2.10
C GLN A 26 -4.64 -3.91 -3.44
N GLN A 27 -5.50 -2.90 -3.60
CA GLN A 27 -6.13 -2.62 -4.88
C GLN A 27 -5.09 -2.32 -5.97
N HIS A 28 -4.14 -1.42 -5.69
CA HIS A 28 -3.04 -1.10 -6.62
C HIS A 28 -2.22 -2.34 -7.00
N LEU A 29 -1.90 -3.21 -6.03
CA LEU A 29 -1.17 -4.46 -6.30
C LEU A 29 -1.96 -5.41 -7.19
N ALA A 30 -3.26 -5.59 -6.93
CA ALA A 30 -4.11 -6.46 -7.73
C ALA A 30 -4.25 -5.99 -9.19
N GLU A 31 -4.26 -4.67 -9.42
CA GLU A 31 -4.39 -4.08 -10.75
C GLU A 31 -3.05 -4.03 -11.51
N GLU A 32 -1.98 -3.52 -10.87
CA GLU A 32 -0.72 -3.20 -11.55
C GLU A 32 0.35 -4.30 -11.39
N HIS A 33 0.20 -5.17 -10.39
CA HIS A 33 1.20 -6.17 -10.03
C HIS A 33 0.59 -7.57 -9.78
N PRO A 34 -0.03 -8.20 -10.80
CA PRO A 34 -0.57 -9.55 -10.67
C PRO A 34 0.55 -10.53 -10.27
N GLY A 35 0.45 -11.07 -9.05
CA GLY A 35 1.44 -11.99 -8.45
C GLY A 35 2.28 -11.37 -7.32
N HIS A 36 2.13 -10.09 -7.02
CA HIS A 36 2.65 -9.48 -5.80
C HIS A 36 1.52 -9.29 -4.79
N GLU A 37 1.61 -10.01 -3.67
CA GLU A 37 0.75 -9.78 -2.51
C GLU A 37 1.61 -9.26 -1.35
N TYR A 38 1.22 -8.12 -0.80
CA TYR A 38 1.74 -7.64 0.47
C TYR A 38 0.63 -7.76 1.50
N ASP A 39 0.96 -8.38 2.63
CA ASP A 39 0.08 -8.40 3.78
C ASP A 39 0.02 -7.03 4.45
N ARG A 40 -1.04 -6.79 5.21
CA ARG A 40 -1.27 -5.55 5.97
C ARG A 40 -0.02 -5.13 6.75
N GLU A 41 0.62 -6.06 7.45
CA GLU A 41 1.80 -5.78 8.25
C GLU A 41 3.00 -5.34 7.40
N GLN A 42 3.21 -5.95 6.23
CA GLN A 42 4.27 -5.55 5.31
C GLN A 42 4.02 -4.16 4.73
N ILE A 43 2.76 -3.87 4.37
CA ILE A 43 2.32 -2.56 3.89
C ILE A 43 2.59 -1.49 4.95
N LEU A 44 2.19 -1.74 6.20
CA LEU A 44 2.39 -0.79 7.30
C LEU A 44 3.85 -0.64 7.70
N PHE A 45 4.67 -1.69 7.49
CA PHE A 45 6.11 -1.64 7.74
C PHE A 45 6.85 -0.73 6.76
N ILE A 46 6.46 -0.73 5.48
CA ILE A 46 7.06 0.12 4.44
C ILE A 46 6.43 1.51 4.34
N ALA A 47 5.26 1.70 4.97
CA ALA A 47 4.56 2.97 5.02
C ALA A 47 5.24 3.98 5.96
N SER A 48 5.14 5.26 5.59
CA SER A 48 5.75 6.39 6.29
C SER A 48 4.74 7.20 7.09
#